data_AF-A0A7S4FM49-F1
#
_entry.id   AF-A0A7S4FM49-F1
#
_cell.length_a   1.000
_cell.length_b   1.000
_cell.length_c   1.000
_cell.angle_alpha   90.00
_cell.angle_beta   90.00
_cell.angle_gamma   90.00
#
_symmetry.space_group_name_H-M   'P 1'
#
loop_
_entity.id
_entity.type
_entity.pdbx_description
1 polymer ?
#
loop_
_entity_poly.entity_id
_entity_poly.type
_entity_poly.pdbx_seq_one_letter_code
_entity_poly.pdbx_strand_id
1 'polypeptide(L)'
;AQCAIRRCELTQVFRQKDEAFIRTLHAIRMGKPLAAEQQRLLRHLPTSLPKRDDGIAPTTLYCTNKKVDAMNLQQLESLQTPQRTCMAKDKWELEGETVQALRTKYGPDSPQFRKVVARMTKDLDRLRRQFHDRDCRAKREVHLKVGAQVMLLANLDLDNALFNGSRGVVQGMCSAAEHREYLVERCKTAEDYERAVLSERIRVLSDMQKHVAHLPIVVFANGAKEVIEPHKFRTTVPGLGTATRTQIPLMLAWALTVHKSQGLSIDWLEVDCDGVFAEGQVYVALSRSTGLDRLAVRPKGFADTHQRYAEYVKTSEAVRRFYELPPQKLLPAWDATAPRCACGLCCRKYTVRKAGPNIGRHFFTCRKPHDDASRCSTFIWESALWAGGPEEEVPRCNCGVPCRIYRVKKEGRNYGRSFYGCHKRQDDASRCKAFLWAKDVE
;
A
#
# COMPACT_ATOMS: atom_id res chain seq x y z
N ALA A 1 15.06 -22.88 10.18
CA ALA A 1 13.77 -23.09 9.50
C ALA A 1 13.71 -22.24 8.23
N GLN A 2 13.52 -22.85 7.06
CA GLN A 2 13.27 -22.09 5.82
C GLN A 2 11.81 -21.65 5.84
N CYS A 3 11.56 -20.34 5.74
CA CYS A 3 10.21 -19.81 5.60
C CYS A 3 9.70 -20.16 4.19
N ALA A 4 8.80 -21.14 4.08
CA ALA A 4 8.20 -21.53 2.81
C ALA A 4 7.10 -20.52 2.44
N ILE A 5 7.39 -19.63 1.50
CA ILE A 5 6.38 -18.71 0.95
C ILE A 5 5.49 -19.51 0.00
N ARG A 6 4.18 -19.58 0.30
CA ARG A 6 3.17 -20.20 -0.57
C ARG A 6 2.38 -19.11 -1.29
N ARG A 7 2.10 -19.32 -2.58
CA ARG A 7 1.22 -18.47 -3.40
C ARG A 7 -0.14 -19.15 -3.52
N CYS A 8 -1.20 -18.47 -3.12
CA CYS A 8 -2.58 -18.90 -3.31
C CYS A 8 -3.29 -17.89 -4.21
N GLU A 9 -4.04 -18.38 -5.20
CA GLU A 9 -4.75 -17.54 -6.18
C GLU A 9 -6.25 -17.78 -6.08
N LEU A 10 -7.02 -16.69 -5.98
CA LEU A 10 -8.47 -16.74 -6.05
C LEU A 10 -8.88 -16.59 -7.52
N THR A 11 -9.57 -17.59 -8.06
CA THR A 11 -9.96 -17.66 -9.47
C THR A 11 -11.41 -17.27 -9.72
N GLN A 12 -12.27 -17.41 -8.70
CA GLN A 12 -13.69 -17.10 -8.82
C GLN A 12 -13.97 -15.60 -8.71
N VAL A 13 -14.73 -15.06 -9.67
CA VAL A 13 -15.20 -13.66 -9.69
C VAL A 13 -16.60 -13.59 -9.12
N PHE A 14 -16.80 -12.74 -8.09
CA PHE A 14 -18.11 -12.55 -7.44
C PHE A 14 -18.82 -11.25 -7.81
N ARG A 15 -18.09 -10.24 -8.32
CA ARG A 15 -18.66 -8.91 -8.59
C ARG A 15 -19.54 -8.90 -9.84
N GLN A 16 -19.06 -9.52 -10.92
CA GLN A 16 -19.79 -9.65 -12.18
C GLN A 16 -20.40 -11.05 -12.26
N LYS A 17 -21.62 -11.14 -12.79
CA LYS A 17 -22.31 -12.41 -13.06
C LYS A 17 -22.30 -12.81 -14.54
N ASP A 18 -22.09 -11.85 -15.43
CA ASP A 18 -22.09 -12.08 -16.87
C ASP A 18 -20.74 -12.67 -17.34
N GLU A 19 -20.78 -13.90 -17.85
CA GLU A 19 -19.59 -14.64 -18.29
C GLU A 19 -18.86 -13.97 -19.46
N ALA A 20 -19.57 -13.34 -20.41
CA ALA A 20 -18.93 -12.65 -21.52
C ALA A 20 -18.18 -11.40 -21.04
N PHE A 21 -18.74 -10.70 -20.05
CA PHE A 21 -18.08 -9.58 -19.40
C PHE A 21 -16.85 -10.02 -18.61
N ILE A 22 -16.95 -11.11 -17.83
CA ILE A 22 -15.83 -11.67 -17.08
C ILE A 22 -14.68 -12.04 -18.02
N ARG A 23 -14.96 -12.74 -19.13
CA ARG A 23 -13.94 -13.07 -20.14
C ARG A 23 -13.29 -11.83 -20.74
N THR A 24 -14.10 -10.81 -21.05
CA THR A 24 -13.60 -9.53 -21.58
C THR A 24 -12.68 -8.83 -20.57
N LEU A 25 -13.11 -8.69 -19.31
CA LEU A 25 -12.28 -8.11 -18.24
C LEU A 25 -10.99 -8.89 -18.02
N HIS A 26 -11.02 -10.22 -18.10
CA HIS A 26 -9.84 -11.05 -17.99
C HIS A 26 -8.85 -10.82 -19.15
N ALA A 27 -9.34 -10.68 -20.39
CA ALA A 27 -8.48 -10.34 -21.53
C ALA A 27 -7.81 -8.97 -21.34
N ILE A 28 -8.57 -7.96 -20.86
CA ILE A 28 -8.04 -6.62 -20.52
C ILE A 28 -7.01 -6.70 -19.39
N ARG A 29 -7.29 -7.47 -18.34
CA ARG A 29 -6.38 -7.70 -17.20
C ARG A 29 -5.02 -8.25 -17.66
N MET A 30 -5.05 -9.16 -18.63
CA MET A 30 -3.86 -9.83 -19.14
C MET A 30 -3.19 -9.08 -20.30
N GLY A 31 -3.78 -7.97 -20.77
CA GLY A 31 -3.28 -7.23 -21.93
C GLY A 31 -3.32 -8.04 -23.23
N LYS A 32 -4.19 -9.05 -23.31
CA LYS A 32 -4.33 -9.89 -24.50
C LYS A 32 -5.15 -9.17 -25.57
N PRO A 33 -4.90 -9.46 -26.87
CA PRO A 33 -5.79 -9.07 -27.95
C PRO A 33 -7.22 -9.53 -27.66
N LEU A 34 -8.19 -8.66 -27.92
CA LEU A 34 -9.61 -8.98 -27.77
C LEU A 34 -10.11 -9.79 -28.97
N ALA A 35 -10.91 -10.83 -28.70
CA ALA A 35 -11.64 -11.54 -29.74
C ALA A 35 -12.75 -10.66 -30.34
N ALA A 36 -13.22 -10.99 -31.55
CA ALA A 36 -14.26 -10.21 -32.24
C ALA A 36 -15.55 -10.05 -31.42
N GLU A 37 -15.94 -11.06 -30.64
CA GLU A 37 -17.08 -10.98 -29.72
C GLU A 37 -16.88 -9.95 -28.60
N GLN A 38 -15.67 -9.87 -28.03
CA GLN A 38 -15.33 -8.96 -26.95
C GLN A 38 -15.25 -7.53 -27.46
N GLN A 39 -14.68 -7.33 -28.66
CA GLN A 39 -14.68 -6.03 -29.34
C GLN A 39 -16.10 -5.55 -29.64
N ARG A 40 -16.96 -6.43 -30.17
CA ARG A 40 -18.38 -6.11 -30.39
C ARG A 40 -19.05 -5.73 -29.08
N LEU A 41 -18.84 -6.49 -28.01
CA LEU A 41 -19.41 -6.22 -26.70
C LEU A 41 -19.03 -4.82 -26.17
N LEU A 42 -17.74 -4.45 -26.22
CA LEU A 42 -17.29 -3.11 -25.82
C LEU A 42 -17.79 -2.00 -26.76
N ARG A 43 -17.94 -2.27 -28.06
CA ARG A 43 -18.44 -1.30 -29.06
C ARG A 43 -19.91 -0.92 -28.82
N HIS A 44 -20.71 -1.86 -28.34
CA HIS A 44 -22.14 -1.63 -28.07
C HIS A 44 -22.39 -0.95 -26.72
N LEU A 45 -21.38 -0.79 -25.87
CA LEU A 45 -21.55 -0.04 -24.63
C LEU A 45 -21.92 1.43 -24.93
N PRO A 46 -22.87 2.01 -24.18
CA PRO A 46 -23.22 3.41 -24.32
C PRO A 46 -22.04 4.30 -23.89
N THR A 47 -22.03 5.55 -24.34
CA THR A 47 -21.03 6.55 -23.91
C THR A 47 -21.46 7.34 -22.69
N SER A 48 -22.74 7.26 -22.32
CA SER A 48 -23.33 7.91 -21.15
C SER A 48 -24.53 7.11 -20.66
N LEU A 49 -24.82 7.19 -19.37
CA LEU A 49 -26.02 6.60 -18.77
C LEU A 49 -26.98 7.71 -18.32
N PRO A 50 -28.30 7.49 -18.40
CA PRO A 50 -29.26 8.43 -17.85
C PRO A 50 -29.19 8.43 -16.32
N LYS A 51 -29.72 9.50 -15.72
CA LYS A 51 -30.01 9.55 -14.29
C LYS A 51 -31.12 8.54 -13.97
N ARG A 52 -30.97 7.79 -12.88
CA ARG A 52 -31.98 6.84 -12.42
C ARG A 52 -33.16 7.55 -11.77
N ASP A 53 -34.29 6.84 -11.67
CA ASP A 53 -35.54 7.33 -11.08
C ASP A 53 -35.39 7.70 -9.59
N ASP A 54 -34.46 7.06 -8.88
CA ASP A 54 -34.09 7.36 -7.49
C ASP A 54 -33.29 8.68 -7.33
N GLY A 55 -33.05 9.40 -8.43
CA GLY A 55 -32.32 10.66 -8.42
C GLY A 55 -30.79 10.49 -8.45
N ILE A 56 -30.27 9.27 -8.60
CA ILE A 56 -28.84 9.00 -8.64
C ILE A 56 -28.33 9.01 -10.09
N ALA A 57 -27.42 9.93 -10.41
CA ALA A 57 -26.72 10.00 -11.69
C ALA A 57 -25.56 8.99 -11.74
N PRO A 58 -25.02 8.59 -12.90
CA PRO A 58 -23.83 7.73 -12.93
C PRO A 58 -22.63 8.39 -12.24
N THR A 59 -21.79 7.57 -11.58
CA THR A 59 -20.48 8.04 -11.12
C THR A 59 -19.48 7.88 -12.26
N THR A 60 -18.85 8.96 -12.67
CA THR A 60 -17.83 8.94 -13.74
C THR A 60 -16.44 8.72 -13.17
N LEU A 61 -15.71 7.73 -13.66
CA LEU A 61 -14.31 7.49 -13.33
C LEU A 61 -13.39 8.19 -14.31
N TYR A 62 -12.43 8.93 -13.77
CA TYR A 62 -11.39 9.62 -14.53
C TYR A 62 -9.99 9.21 -14.10
N CYS A 63 -9.01 9.40 -14.98
CA CYS A 63 -7.61 9.11 -14.69
C CYS A 63 -6.96 10.12 -13.74
N THR A 64 -7.42 11.38 -13.71
CA THR A 64 -6.76 12.49 -12.98
C THR A 64 -7.68 13.20 -12.00
N ASN A 65 -7.13 13.71 -10.89
CA ASN A 65 -7.90 14.52 -9.94
C ASN A 65 -8.45 15.80 -10.58
N LYS A 66 -7.73 16.40 -11.53
CA LYS A 66 -8.17 17.63 -12.22
C LYS A 66 -9.55 17.48 -12.87
N LYS A 67 -9.77 16.40 -13.63
CA LYS A 67 -11.09 16.12 -14.26
C LYS A 67 -12.17 15.84 -13.19
N VAL A 68 -11.82 15.11 -12.13
CA VAL A 68 -12.73 14.77 -11.02
C VAL A 68 -13.18 16.00 -10.26
N ASP A 69 -12.23 16.85 -9.84
CA ASP A 69 -12.50 18.04 -9.06
C ASP A 69 -13.30 19.05 -9.91
N ALA A 70 -12.96 19.22 -11.20
CA ALA A 70 -13.72 20.06 -12.12
C ALA A 70 -15.18 19.60 -12.26
N MET A 71 -15.43 18.31 -12.51
CA MET A 71 -16.79 17.79 -12.65
C MET A 71 -17.58 17.89 -11.34
N ASN A 72 -16.98 17.49 -10.21
CA ASN A 72 -17.66 17.56 -8.92
C ASN A 72 -17.97 19.01 -8.51
N LEU A 73 -17.06 19.95 -8.77
CA LEU A 73 -17.26 21.37 -8.51
C LEU A 73 -18.39 21.93 -9.37
N GLN A 74 -18.35 21.70 -10.68
CA GLN A 74 -19.39 22.12 -11.61
C GLN A 74 -20.78 21.62 -11.19
N GLN A 75 -20.89 20.34 -10.82
CA GLN A 75 -22.15 19.76 -10.36
C GLN A 75 -22.62 20.37 -9.04
N LEU A 76 -21.72 20.57 -8.07
CA LEU A 76 -22.06 21.22 -6.81
C LEU A 76 -22.47 22.68 -6.99
N GLU A 77 -21.80 23.43 -7.87
CA GLU A 77 -22.11 24.83 -8.18
C GLU A 77 -23.48 24.97 -8.88
N SER A 78 -23.86 23.99 -9.71
CA SER A 78 -25.17 23.98 -10.40
C SER A 78 -26.36 23.87 -9.44
N LEU A 79 -26.15 23.40 -8.20
CA LEU A 79 -27.19 23.31 -7.19
C LEU A 79 -27.46 24.70 -6.57
N GLN A 80 -28.69 25.16 -6.65
CA GLN A 80 -29.13 26.48 -6.16
C GLN A 80 -29.25 26.55 -4.63
N THR A 81 -29.14 25.42 -3.93
CA THR A 81 -29.28 25.38 -2.46
C THR A 81 -28.03 25.90 -1.74
N PRO A 82 -28.17 26.39 -0.49
CA PRO A 82 -27.03 26.90 0.28
C PRO A 82 -25.96 25.84 0.51
N GLN A 83 -24.70 26.22 0.31
CA GLN A 83 -23.57 25.37 0.64
C GLN A 83 -23.35 25.29 2.16
N ARG A 84 -23.09 24.09 2.65
CA ARG A 84 -22.63 23.81 4.01
C ARG A 84 -21.22 23.24 3.96
N THR A 85 -20.32 23.86 4.72
CA THR A 85 -18.93 23.43 4.86
C THR A 85 -18.75 22.73 6.20
N CYS A 86 -18.20 21.53 6.18
CA CYS A 86 -17.86 20.75 7.36
C CYS A 86 -16.34 20.67 7.50
N MET A 87 -15.82 21.20 8.61
CA MET A 87 -14.38 21.18 8.90
C MET A 87 -14.01 19.97 9.74
N ALA A 88 -12.97 19.25 9.36
CA ALA A 88 -12.48 18.12 10.13
C ALA A 88 -11.84 18.59 11.44
N LYS A 89 -11.86 17.70 12.44
CA LYS A 89 -11.08 17.85 13.66
C LYS A 89 -10.06 16.72 13.76
N ASP A 90 -8.79 17.09 13.75
CA ASP A 90 -7.69 16.14 13.84
C ASP A 90 -7.12 16.09 15.27
N LYS A 91 -6.85 14.88 15.76
CA LYS A 91 -6.26 14.60 17.07
C LYS A 91 -5.13 13.60 16.91
N TRP A 92 -4.05 13.78 17.68
CA TRP A 92 -2.90 12.89 17.70
C TRP A 92 -2.63 12.45 19.13
N GLU A 93 -2.45 11.14 19.31
CA GLU A 93 -2.26 10.53 20.62
C GLU A 93 -1.09 9.56 20.54
N LEU A 94 -0.20 9.61 21.53
CA LEU A 94 0.85 8.60 21.68
C LEU A 94 0.21 7.25 22.00
N GLU A 95 0.90 6.17 21.62
CA GLU A 95 0.46 4.82 21.91
C GLU A 95 0.54 4.55 23.43
N GLY A 96 -0.62 4.41 24.07
CA GLY A 96 -0.72 4.27 25.53
C GLY A 96 0.07 3.08 26.08
N GLU A 97 0.02 1.94 25.39
CA GLU A 97 0.77 0.73 25.78
C GLU A 97 2.29 0.97 25.74
N THR A 98 2.78 1.63 24.69
CA THR A 98 4.20 1.98 24.57
C THR A 98 4.61 2.96 25.67
N VAL A 99 3.81 3.99 25.92
CA VAL A 99 4.07 4.96 27.00
C VAL A 99 4.07 4.27 28.37
N GLN A 100 3.15 3.33 28.60
CA GLN A 100 3.06 2.57 29.85
C GLN A 100 4.25 1.61 30.01
N ALA A 101 4.65 0.90 28.95
CA ALA A 101 5.83 0.04 28.97
C ALA A 101 7.11 0.84 29.27
N LEU A 102 7.25 2.03 28.69
CA LEU A 102 8.35 2.95 28.99
C LEU A 102 8.30 3.46 30.44
N ARG A 103 7.09 3.76 30.95
CA ARG A 103 6.88 4.18 32.34
C ARG A 103 7.29 3.10 33.32
N THR A 104 6.91 1.84 33.08
CA THR A 104 7.32 0.69 33.90
C THR A 104 8.83 0.44 33.82
N LYS A 105 9.43 0.57 32.63
CA LYS A 105 10.86 0.30 32.42
C LYS A 105 11.79 1.32 33.07
N TYR A 106 11.46 2.61 32.99
CA TYR A 106 12.34 3.68 33.44
C TYR A 106 11.89 4.36 34.73
N GLY A 107 10.65 4.13 35.19
CA GLY A 107 10.02 4.86 36.28
C GLY A 107 9.40 6.19 35.81
N PRO A 108 8.24 6.59 36.36
CA PRO A 108 7.44 7.73 35.88
C PRO A 108 8.17 9.08 36.00
N ASP A 109 9.04 9.23 36.98
CA ASP A 109 9.76 10.48 37.25
C ASP A 109 11.19 10.51 36.72
N SER A 110 11.63 9.47 36.03
CA SER A 110 13.01 9.41 35.57
C SER A 110 13.29 10.42 34.45
N PRO A 111 14.49 11.05 34.45
CA PRO A 111 14.92 11.90 33.34
C PRO A 111 14.93 11.15 32.00
N GLN A 112 15.17 9.84 32.02
CA GLN A 112 15.21 9.01 30.82
C GLN A 112 13.81 8.79 30.23
N PHE A 113 12.80 8.51 31.06
CA PHE A 113 11.40 8.44 30.63
C PHE A 113 10.96 9.76 29.98
N ARG A 114 11.19 10.89 30.66
CA ARG A 114 10.83 12.23 30.15
C ARG A 114 11.50 12.53 28.81
N LYS A 115 12.79 12.20 28.66
CA LYS A 115 13.53 12.38 27.39
C LYS A 115 12.96 11.54 26.25
N VAL A 116 12.64 10.27 26.48
CA VAL A 116 12.10 9.37 25.45
C VAL A 116 10.71 9.81 25.03
N VAL A 117 9.81 10.09 25.98
CA VAL A 117 8.46 10.57 25.68
C VAL A 117 8.51 11.91 24.94
N ALA A 118 9.37 12.85 25.36
CA ALA A 118 9.52 14.12 24.66
C ALA A 118 10.01 13.95 23.20
N ARG A 119 10.89 12.97 22.94
CA ARG A 119 11.30 12.62 21.58
C ARG A 119 10.12 12.04 20.78
N MET A 120 9.37 11.11 21.36
CA MET A 120 8.18 10.55 20.70
C MET A 120 7.14 11.62 20.39
N THR A 121 6.91 12.58 21.30
CA THR A 121 6.03 13.72 21.05
C THR A 121 6.52 14.56 19.87
N LYS A 122 7.83 14.80 19.75
CA LYS A 122 8.41 15.50 18.58
C LYS A 122 8.23 14.72 17.28
N ASP A 123 8.36 13.40 17.32
CA ASP A 123 8.15 12.53 16.16
C ASP A 123 6.65 12.51 15.76
N LEU A 124 5.74 12.52 16.73
CA LEU A 124 4.30 12.67 16.52
C LEU A 124 3.96 14.04 15.92
N ASP A 125 4.59 15.13 16.39
CA ASP A 125 4.42 16.47 15.81
C ASP A 125 4.98 16.57 14.38
N ARG A 126 6.02 15.80 14.05
CA ARG A 126 6.52 15.69 12.68
C ARG A 126 5.49 14.99 11.80
N LEU A 127 4.92 13.88 12.26
CA LEU A 127 3.82 13.21 11.55
C LEU A 127 2.62 14.13 11.38
N ARG A 128 2.23 14.86 12.44
CA ARG A 128 1.14 15.84 12.39
C ARG A 128 1.33 16.88 11.28
N ARG A 129 2.55 17.41 11.11
CA ARG A 129 2.86 18.38 10.04
C ARG A 129 2.84 17.78 8.64
N GLN A 130 3.07 16.48 8.53
CA GLN A 130 3.09 15.74 7.26
C GLN A 130 1.75 15.07 6.93
N PHE A 131 0.82 15.02 7.90
CA PHE A 131 -0.49 14.40 7.75
C PHE A 131 -1.39 15.30 6.90
N HIS A 132 -1.57 14.88 5.65
CA HIS A 132 -2.38 15.58 4.66
C HIS A 132 -3.57 14.72 4.23
N ASP A 133 -4.41 15.25 3.34
CA ASP A 133 -5.58 14.54 2.78
C ASP A 133 -5.23 13.26 2.00
N ARG A 134 -3.95 12.98 1.76
CA ARG A 134 -3.49 11.71 1.17
C ARG A 134 -3.38 10.58 2.19
N ASP A 135 -3.24 10.92 3.47
CA ASP A 135 -3.00 9.97 4.57
C ASP A 135 -4.31 9.56 5.28
N CYS A 136 -5.43 10.20 4.91
CA CYS A 136 -6.76 9.91 5.41
C CYS A 136 -7.76 9.91 4.26
N ARG A 137 -8.68 8.93 4.23
CA ARG A 137 -9.74 8.88 3.21
C ARG A 137 -10.72 10.05 3.30
N ALA A 138 -10.90 10.63 4.50
CA ALA A 138 -11.73 11.79 4.71
C ALA A 138 -10.93 13.08 4.47
N LYS A 139 -11.47 13.95 3.60
CA LYS A 139 -10.88 15.28 3.36
C LYS A 139 -10.99 16.14 4.62
N ARG A 140 -10.05 17.08 4.78
CA ARG A 140 -10.11 18.06 5.86
C ARG A 140 -11.33 18.97 5.77
N GLU A 141 -11.81 19.23 4.57
CA GLU A 141 -12.96 20.07 4.30
C GLU A 141 -13.92 19.35 3.35
N VAL A 142 -15.21 19.34 3.70
CA VAL A 142 -16.27 18.74 2.90
C VAL A 142 -17.35 19.79 2.65
N HIS A 143 -17.64 20.01 1.37
CA HIS A 143 -18.65 20.96 0.90
C HIS A 143 -19.88 20.19 0.40
N LEU A 144 -21.04 20.48 0.97
CA LEU A 144 -22.28 19.80 0.63
C LEU A 144 -23.41 20.80 0.37
N LYS A 145 -24.32 20.39 -0.50
CA LYS A 145 -25.58 21.07 -0.81
C LYS A 145 -26.69 20.04 -0.87
N VAL A 146 -27.94 20.46 -0.66
CA VAL A 146 -29.08 19.60 -0.94
C VAL A 146 -29.13 19.35 -2.45
N GLY A 147 -29.35 18.09 -2.83
CA GLY A 147 -29.20 17.57 -4.19
C GLY A 147 -27.80 17.03 -4.51
N ALA A 148 -26.82 17.15 -3.61
CA ALA A 148 -25.48 16.66 -3.86
C ALA A 148 -25.42 15.13 -3.88
N GLN A 149 -24.80 14.57 -4.93
CA GLN A 149 -24.51 13.13 -5.00
C GLN A 149 -23.25 12.81 -4.21
N VAL A 150 -23.38 11.88 -3.27
CA VAL A 150 -22.33 11.53 -2.32
C VAL A 150 -22.07 10.03 -2.27
N MET A 151 -20.90 9.68 -1.77
CA MET A 151 -20.51 8.32 -1.45
C MET A 151 -20.02 8.25 0.00
N LEU A 152 -20.47 7.21 0.70
CA LEU A 152 -20.10 6.93 2.08
C LEU A 152 -18.67 6.36 2.15
N LEU A 153 -17.89 6.81 3.14
CA LEU A 153 -16.47 6.47 3.31
C LEU A 153 -16.20 5.47 4.46
N ALA A 154 -17.25 5.14 5.22
CA ALA A 154 -17.19 4.33 6.43
C ALA A 154 -18.29 3.26 6.41
N ASN A 155 -18.12 2.20 7.19
CA ASN A 155 -19.17 1.23 7.42
C ASN A 155 -19.99 1.72 8.62
N LEU A 156 -21.24 2.10 8.38
CA LEU A 156 -22.12 2.63 9.42
C LEU A 156 -23.10 1.57 9.90
N ASP A 157 -23.71 0.83 8.96
CA ASP A 157 -24.72 -0.17 9.26
C ASP A 157 -24.62 -1.29 8.21
N LEU A 158 -24.14 -2.46 8.63
CA LEU A 158 -23.97 -3.59 7.71
C LEU A 158 -25.30 -4.28 7.40
N ASP A 159 -26.25 -4.26 8.33
CA ASP A 159 -27.56 -4.91 8.19
C ASP A 159 -28.41 -4.14 7.18
N ASN A 160 -28.35 -2.81 7.23
CA ASN A 160 -28.99 -1.93 6.25
C ASN A 160 -28.11 -1.66 5.02
N ALA A 161 -27.02 -2.41 4.80
CA ALA A 161 -26.16 -2.29 3.62
C ALA A 161 -25.56 -0.87 3.40
N LEU A 162 -25.24 -0.17 4.49
CA LEU A 162 -24.56 1.13 4.50
C LEU A 162 -23.08 0.97 4.82
N PHE A 163 -22.31 0.76 3.75
CA PHE A 163 -20.87 0.52 3.80
C PHE A 163 -20.08 1.53 2.98
N ASN A 164 -18.76 1.49 3.14
CA ASN A 164 -17.84 2.27 2.32
C ASN A 164 -18.08 1.99 0.82
N GLY A 165 -18.48 3.01 0.06
CA GLY A 165 -18.89 2.90 -1.33
C GLY A 165 -20.40 3.06 -1.57
N SER A 166 -21.24 2.99 -0.53
CA SER A 166 -22.68 3.22 -0.68
C SER A 166 -22.95 4.64 -1.20
N ARG A 167 -23.75 4.72 -2.26
CA ARG A 167 -24.05 5.96 -3.00
C ARG A 167 -25.40 6.52 -2.59
N GLY A 168 -25.51 7.83 -2.52
CA GLY A 168 -26.77 8.50 -2.17
C GLY A 168 -26.81 9.96 -2.59
N VAL A 169 -27.95 10.58 -2.31
CA VAL A 169 -28.21 12.00 -2.57
C VAL A 169 -28.55 12.68 -1.25
N VAL A 170 -27.95 13.84 -1.00
CA VAL A 170 -28.30 14.70 0.14
C VAL A 170 -29.70 15.27 -0.11
N GLN A 171 -30.68 14.85 0.67
CA GLN A 171 -32.08 15.29 0.56
C GLN A 171 -32.41 16.44 1.52
N GLY A 172 -31.63 16.60 2.57
CA GLY A 172 -31.85 17.66 3.55
C GLY A 172 -30.66 17.87 4.46
N MET A 173 -30.81 18.83 5.36
CA MET A 173 -29.84 19.17 6.41
C MET A 173 -30.62 19.38 7.71
N CYS A 174 -30.18 18.79 8.82
CA CYS A 174 -30.75 19.07 10.15
C CYS A 174 -29.72 19.75 11.04
N SER A 175 -30.18 20.46 12.08
CA SER A 175 -29.30 21.06 13.08
C SER A 175 -28.55 19.96 13.84
N ALA A 176 -27.22 20.08 13.93
CA ALA A 176 -26.43 19.16 14.74
C ALA A 176 -26.77 19.25 16.24
N ALA A 177 -27.22 20.42 16.71
CA ALA A 177 -27.63 20.64 18.09
C ALA A 177 -28.95 19.93 18.42
N GLU A 178 -29.98 20.11 17.57
CA GLU A 178 -31.29 19.46 17.74
C GLU A 178 -31.17 17.93 17.64
N HIS A 179 -30.37 17.44 16.68
CA HIS A 179 -30.12 16.00 16.54
C HIS A 179 -29.41 15.43 17.78
N ARG A 180 -28.45 16.16 18.35
CA ARG A 180 -27.79 15.77 19.60
C ARG A 180 -28.78 15.71 20.76
N GLU A 181 -29.70 16.68 20.88
CA GLU A 181 -30.74 16.69 21.91
C GLU A 181 -31.68 15.48 21.78
N TYR A 182 -32.09 15.15 20.55
CA TYR A 182 -32.84 13.93 20.26
C TYR A 182 -32.10 12.66 20.73
N LEU A 183 -30.79 12.55 20.44
CA LEU A 183 -30.00 11.41 20.92
C LEU A 183 -29.87 11.37 22.44
N VAL A 184 -29.74 12.52 23.10
CA VAL A 184 -29.69 12.62 24.57
C VAL A 184 -31.00 12.11 25.18
N GLU A 185 -32.15 12.51 24.63
CA GLU A 185 -33.45 12.04 25.12
C GLU A 185 -33.60 10.53 24.95
N ARG A 186 -33.26 10.00 23.78
CA ARG A 186 -33.25 8.55 23.51
C ARG A 186 -32.31 7.78 24.43
N CYS A 187 -31.17 8.37 24.79
CA CYS A 187 -30.18 7.75 25.68
C CYS A 187 -30.71 7.55 27.11
N LYS A 188 -31.65 8.38 27.58
CA LYS A 188 -32.26 8.26 28.92
C LYS A 188 -33.07 6.98 29.08
N THR A 189 -33.74 6.54 28.02
CA THR A 189 -34.60 5.35 28.03
C THR A 189 -33.94 4.11 27.44
N ALA A 190 -32.71 4.24 26.92
CA ALA A 190 -31.97 3.15 26.29
C ALA A 190 -31.41 2.16 27.33
N GLU A 191 -31.37 0.88 26.93
CA GLU A 191 -30.65 -0.20 27.64
C GLU A 191 -29.13 0.01 27.61
N ASP A 192 -28.37 -0.72 28.43
CA ASP A 192 -26.94 -0.46 28.65
C ASP A 192 -26.08 -0.46 27.37
N TYR A 193 -26.30 -1.41 26.46
CA TYR A 193 -25.54 -1.47 25.20
C TYR A 193 -25.86 -0.28 24.28
N GLU A 194 -27.15 -0.03 24.03
CA GLU A 194 -27.58 1.10 23.19
C GLU A 194 -27.16 2.44 23.81
N ARG A 195 -27.28 2.58 25.13
CA ARG A 195 -26.85 3.75 25.88
C ARG A 195 -25.35 4.03 25.69
N ALA A 196 -24.50 3.00 25.70
CA ALA A 196 -23.08 3.17 25.44
C ALA A 196 -22.81 3.68 24.00
N VAL A 197 -23.52 3.15 23.01
CA VAL A 197 -23.43 3.58 21.60
C VAL A 197 -23.90 5.03 21.44
N LEU A 198 -25.08 5.36 21.99
CA LEU A 198 -25.64 6.71 21.95
C LEU A 198 -24.73 7.72 22.66
N SER A 199 -24.14 7.35 23.81
CA SER A 199 -23.22 8.20 24.56
C SER A 199 -21.98 8.58 23.74
N GLU A 200 -21.40 7.64 22.99
CA GLU A 200 -20.27 7.94 22.10
C GLU A 200 -20.70 8.84 20.93
N ARG A 201 -21.87 8.61 20.32
CA ARG A 201 -22.41 9.50 19.27
C ARG A 201 -22.62 10.92 19.78
N ILE A 202 -23.24 11.08 20.94
CA ILE A 202 -23.44 12.39 21.61
C ILE A 202 -22.10 13.06 21.89
N ARG A 203 -21.11 12.30 22.39
CA ARG A 203 -19.76 12.83 22.65
C ARG A 203 -19.10 13.34 21.38
N VAL A 204 -19.17 12.59 20.28
CA VAL A 204 -18.60 13.00 18.98
C VAL A 204 -19.28 14.26 18.45
N LEU A 205 -20.61 14.35 18.51
CA LEU A 205 -21.34 15.55 18.10
C LEU A 205 -20.97 16.77 18.95
N SER A 206 -20.85 16.58 20.27
CA SER A 206 -20.41 17.65 21.18
C SER A 206 -19.01 18.14 20.81
N ASP A 207 -18.09 17.22 20.51
CA ASP A 207 -16.71 17.52 20.15
C ASP A 207 -16.57 18.27 18.81
N MET A 208 -17.56 18.09 17.92
CA MET A 208 -17.64 18.65 16.57
C MET A 208 -18.59 19.85 16.45
N GLN A 209 -19.21 20.32 17.53
CA GLN A 209 -20.26 21.36 17.49
C GLN A 209 -19.80 22.67 16.80
N LYS A 210 -18.54 23.07 16.99
CA LYS A 210 -17.96 24.26 16.34
C LYS A 210 -17.54 24.04 14.88
N HIS A 211 -17.51 22.79 14.45
CA HIS A 211 -16.98 22.34 13.16
C HIS A 211 -18.09 21.93 12.17
N VAL A 212 -19.24 21.49 12.70
CA VAL A 212 -20.38 20.99 11.94
C VAL A 212 -21.66 21.52 12.57
N ALA A 213 -22.24 22.56 11.98
CA ALA A 213 -23.50 23.13 12.44
C ALA A 213 -24.73 22.34 11.96
N HIS A 214 -24.64 21.72 10.77
CA HIS A 214 -25.73 20.97 10.16
C HIS A 214 -25.25 19.60 9.69
N LEU A 215 -26.07 18.57 9.92
CA LEU A 215 -25.82 17.19 9.49
C LEU A 215 -26.59 16.90 8.20
N PRO A 216 -25.96 16.29 7.18
CA PRO A 216 -26.66 15.94 5.96
C PRO A 216 -27.57 14.72 6.18
N ILE A 217 -28.77 14.82 5.62
CA ILE A 217 -29.73 13.73 5.52
C ILE A 217 -29.60 13.14 4.13
N VAL A 218 -29.16 11.88 4.04
CA VAL A 218 -28.85 11.21 2.77
C VAL A 218 -29.85 10.09 2.52
N VAL A 219 -30.39 10.04 1.31
CA VAL A 219 -31.11 8.87 0.81
C VAL A 219 -30.16 8.08 -0.09
N PHE A 220 -29.91 6.83 0.27
CA PHE A 220 -29.00 5.93 -0.44
C PHE A 220 -29.72 5.13 -1.52
N ALA A 221 -28.95 4.53 -2.44
CA ALA A 221 -29.47 3.74 -3.57
C ALA A 221 -30.31 2.52 -3.15
N ASN A 222 -30.15 2.05 -1.91
CA ASN A 222 -30.96 0.98 -1.32
C ASN A 222 -32.27 1.49 -0.67
N GLY A 223 -32.55 2.80 -0.74
CA GLY A 223 -33.72 3.42 -0.14
C GLY A 223 -33.54 3.89 1.31
N ALA A 224 -32.44 3.52 1.97
CA ALA A 224 -32.18 3.93 3.35
C ALA A 224 -32.02 5.44 3.46
N LYS A 225 -32.68 6.05 4.45
CA LYS A 225 -32.62 7.49 4.72
C LYS A 225 -31.97 7.71 6.08
N GLU A 226 -30.77 8.29 6.09
CA GLU A 226 -29.97 8.44 7.31
C GLU A 226 -29.48 9.85 7.54
N VAL A 227 -29.41 10.24 8.82
CA VAL A 227 -28.67 11.43 9.28
C VAL A 227 -27.20 11.04 9.41
N ILE A 228 -26.33 11.64 8.61
CA ILE A 228 -24.92 11.26 8.60
C ILE A 228 -24.14 12.07 9.62
N GLU A 229 -23.70 11.39 10.68
CA GLU A 229 -22.92 11.96 11.78
C GLU A 229 -21.40 11.99 11.48
N PRO A 230 -20.61 12.83 12.18
CA PRO A 230 -19.17 12.79 12.09
C PRO A 230 -18.61 11.43 12.52
N HIS A 231 -17.65 10.91 11.76
CA HIS A 231 -17.01 9.63 12.00
C HIS A 231 -15.51 9.80 12.24
N LYS A 232 -14.93 8.93 13.09
CA LYS A 232 -13.50 8.93 13.42
C LYS A 232 -12.71 8.02 12.48
N PHE A 233 -11.89 8.60 11.63
CA PHE A 233 -10.93 7.90 10.80
C PHE A 233 -9.58 7.82 11.51
N ARG A 234 -9.11 6.61 11.82
CA ARG A 234 -7.87 6.40 12.58
C ARG A 234 -6.78 5.78 11.71
N THR A 235 -5.56 6.30 11.87
CA THR A 235 -4.34 5.74 11.31
C THR A 235 -3.32 5.57 12.44
N THR A 236 -2.92 4.34 12.71
CA THR A 236 -1.97 4.01 13.79
C THR A 236 -0.61 3.67 13.19
N VAL A 237 0.44 4.29 13.75
CA VAL A 237 1.83 3.95 13.48
C VAL A 237 2.35 3.14 14.67
N PRO A 238 2.63 1.83 14.49
CA PRO A 238 3.09 0.98 15.58
C PRO A 238 4.34 1.54 16.27
N GLY A 239 4.32 1.57 17.60
CA GLY A 239 5.41 2.06 18.45
C GLY A 239 5.48 3.58 18.58
N LEU A 240 4.54 4.33 17.98
CA LEU A 240 4.50 5.79 18.04
C LEU A 240 3.15 6.31 18.53
N GLY A 241 2.06 6.00 17.82
CA GLY A 241 0.76 6.55 18.18
C GLY A 241 -0.29 6.50 17.08
N THR A 242 -1.43 7.13 17.35
CA THR A 242 -2.60 7.17 16.46
C THR A 242 -2.94 8.60 16.08
N ALA A 243 -3.09 8.84 14.78
CA ALA A 243 -3.72 10.02 14.21
C ALA A 243 -5.21 9.73 13.98
N THR A 244 -6.09 10.61 14.45
CA THR A 244 -7.54 10.49 14.30
C THR A 244 -8.09 11.75 13.63
N ARG A 245 -8.78 11.59 12.50
CA ARG A 245 -9.56 12.64 11.84
C ARG A 245 -11.04 12.40 12.08
N THR A 246 -11.74 13.35 12.70
CA THR A 246 -13.20 13.32 12.87
C THR A 246 -13.83 14.22 11.82
N GLN A 247 -14.68 13.65 10.96
CA GLN A 247 -15.29 14.35 9.83
C GLN A 247 -16.57 13.63 9.38
N ILE A 248 -17.48 14.33 8.70
CA ILE A 248 -18.60 13.71 7.99
C ILE A 248 -18.06 12.69 6.98
N PRO A 249 -18.44 11.40 7.06
CA PRO A 249 -17.89 10.32 6.24
C PRO A 249 -18.41 10.32 4.80
N LEU A 250 -18.54 11.48 4.16
CA LEU A 250 -19.04 11.63 2.80
C LEU A 250 -17.99 12.29 1.90
N MET A 251 -18.02 11.91 0.62
CA MET A 251 -17.37 12.65 -0.46
C MET A 251 -18.33 12.82 -1.63
N LEU A 252 -18.14 13.86 -2.43
CA LEU A 252 -18.85 14.03 -3.69
C LEU A 252 -18.56 12.85 -4.63
N ALA A 253 -19.59 12.37 -5.31
CA ALA A 253 -19.54 11.12 -6.05
C ALA A 253 -20.18 11.21 -7.44
N TRP A 254 -20.25 12.40 -8.04
CA TRP A 254 -20.47 12.52 -9.48
C TRP A 254 -19.26 12.02 -10.24
N ALA A 255 -18.06 12.31 -9.72
CA ALA A 255 -16.80 11.85 -10.29
C ALA A 255 -15.85 11.29 -9.22
N LEU A 256 -15.08 10.26 -9.58
CA LEU A 256 -13.99 9.70 -8.78
C LEU A 256 -12.77 9.45 -9.67
N THR A 257 -11.58 9.40 -9.06
CA THR A 257 -10.42 8.89 -9.79
C THR A 257 -10.45 7.37 -9.85
N VAL A 258 -9.92 6.78 -10.91
CA VAL A 258 -9.75 5.33 -11.01
C VAL A 258 -9.04 4.77 -9.78
N HIS A 259 -7.99 5.46 -9.30
CA HIS A 259 -7.26 5.09 -8.09
C HIS A 259 -8.15 5.03 -6.84
N LYS A 260 -9.01 6.04 -6.61
CA LYS A 260 -9.93 6.06 -5.46
C LYS A 260 -11.07 5.05 -5.59
N SER A 261 -11.37 4.59 -6.79
CA SER A 261 -12.37 3.53 -7.01
C SER A 261 -11.85 2.12 -6.69
N GLN A 262 -10.53 1.94 -6.52
CA GLN A 262 -9.93 0.63 -6.32
C GLN A 262 -10.49 -0.05 -5.06
N GLY A 263 -11.02 -1.26 -5.24
CA GLY A 263 -11.69 -2.03 -4.19
C GLY A 263 -13.21 -1.84 -4.15
N LEU A 264 -13.75 -0.75 -4.71
CA LEU A 264 -15.19 -0.48 -4.72
C LEU A 264 -15.93 -1.32 -5.78
N SER A 265 -17.21 -1.56 -5.54
CA SER A 265 -18.19 -2.00 -6.53
C SER A 265 -19.13 -0.83 -6.80
N ILE A 266 -19.20 -0.37 -8.05
CA ILE A 266 -20.04 0.77 -8.43
C ILE A 266 -21.16 0.24 -9.32
N ASP A 267 -22.39 0.52 -8.89
CA ASP A 267 -23.58 -0.01 -9.52
C ASP A 267 -23.94 0.72 -10.82
N TRP A 268 -23.77 2.04 -10.89
CA TRP A 268 -24.13 2.87 -12.05
C TRP A 268 -22.91 3.72 -12.47
N LEU A 269 -22.22 3.27 -13.51
CA LEU A 269 -20.82 3.64 -13.75
C LEU A 269 -20.59 4.15 -15.17
N GLU A 270 -19.93 5.30 -15.26
CA GLU A 270 -19.31 5.80 -16.49
C GLU A 270 -17.80 5.73 -16.37
N VAL A 271 -17.10 5.28 -17.40
CA VAL A 271 -15.64 5.25 -17.44
C VAL A 271 -15.13 6.13 -18.57
N ASP A 272 -14.37 7.16 -18.20
CA ASP A 272 -13.56 7.94 -19.14
C ASP A 272 -12.15 7.36 -19.22
N CYS A 273 -11.87 6.66 -20.32
CA CYS A 273 -10.56 6.12 -20.64
C CYS A 273 -9.60 7.19 -21.22
N ASP A 274 -10.07 8.41 -21.48
CA ASP A 274 -9.20 9.47 -21.98
C ASP A 274 -8.22 9.97 -20.92
N GLY A 275 -6.93 10.00 -21.29
CA GLY A 275 -5.83 10.36 -20.40
C GLY A 275 -5.33 9.21 -19.52
N VAL A 276 -5.56 7.95 -19.90
CA VAL A 276 -4.93 6.79 -19.25
C VAL A 276 -3.40 6.86 -19.39
N PHE A 277 -2.71 6.69 -18.27
CA PHE A 277 -1.24 6.78 -18.21
C PHE A 277 -0.57 5.62 -17.48
N ALA A 278 -1.34 4.85 -16.70
CA ALA A 278 -0.81 3.77 -15.87
C ALA A 278 -1.24 2.38 -16.37
N GLU A 279 -0.36 1.39 -16.17
CA GLU A 279 -0.64 -0.01 -16.44
C GLU A 279 -1.81 -0.52 -15.58
N GLY A 280 -2.72 -1.29 -16.18
CA GLY A 280 -3.89 -1.85 -15.51
C GLY A 280 -4.98 -0.82 -15.17
N GLN A 281 -4.80 0.47 -15.45
CA GLN A 281 -5.76 1.51 -15.07
C GLN A 281 -7.15 1.31 -15.70
N VAL A 282 -7.21 0.97 -16.99
CA VAL A 282 -8.48 0.66 -17.68
C VAL A 282 -9.15 -0.57 -17.06
N TYR A 283 -8.37 -1.63 -16.77
CA TYR A 283 -8.89 -2.80 -16.08
C TYR A 283 -9.48 -2.46 -14.71
N VAL A 284 -8.79 -1.65 -13.92
CA VAL A 284 -9.29 -1.20 -12.61
C VAL A 284 -10.61 -0.47 -12.77
N ALA A 285 -10.71 0.47 -13.72
CA ALA A 285 -11.91 1.26 -13.97
C ALA A 285 -13.11 0.40 -14.41
N LEU A 286 -12.96 -0.42 -15.46
CA LEU A 286 -14.05 -1.25 -16.00
C LEU A 286 -14.48 -2.33 -15.00
N SER A 287 -13.53 -2.91 -14.25
CA SER A 287 -13.83 -3.94 -13.25
C SER A 287 -14.61 -3.42 -12.04
N ARG A 288 -14.83 -2.11 -11.90
CA ARG A 288 -15.68 -1.55 -10.84
C ARG A 288 -17.16 -1.80 -11.10
N SER A 289 -17.57 -1.93 -12.37
CA SER A 289 -18.96 -2.19 -12.72
C SER A 289 -19.42 -3.54 -12.18
N THR A 290 -20.68 -3.62 -11.78
CA THR A 290 -21.35 -4.87 -11.41
C THR A 290 -21.96 -5.60 -12.62
N GLY A 291 -22.17 -4.90 -13.73
CA GLY A 291 -22.78 -5.44 -14.96
C GLY A 291 -22.53 -4.57 -16.20
N LEU A 292 -22.84 -5.10 -17.38
CA LEU A 292 -22.72 -4.36 -18.65
C LEU A 292 -23.87 -3.37 -18.86
N ASP A 293 -25.07 -3.71 -18.39
CA ASP A 293 -26.29 -2.89 -18.40
C ASP A 293 -26.15 -1.58 -17.62
N ARG A 294 -25.10 -1.47 -16.81
CA ARG A 294 -24.86 -0.36 -15.89
C ARG A 294 -23.52 0.35 -16.13
N LEU A 295 -22.91 0.05 -17.27
CA LEU A 295 -21.60 0.54 -17.65
C LEU A 295 -21.70 1.34 -18.94
N ALA A 296 -21.23 2.58 -18.90
CA ALA A 296 -20.91 3.37 -20.08
C ALA A 296 -19.41 3.61 -20.17
N VAL A 297 -18.88 3.66 -21.40
CA VAL A 297 -17.45 3.84 -21.64
C VAL A 297 -17.22 4.85 -22.75
N ARG A 298 -16.28 5.76 -22.51
CA ARG A 298 -15.79 6.71 -23.52
C ARG A 298 -14.25 6.71 -23.56
N PRO A 299 -13.63 7.03 -24.71
CA PRO A 299 -14.28 7.32 -25.99
C PRO A 299 -14.87 6.07 -26.66
N LYS A 300 -15.93 6.27 -27.45
CA LYS A 300 -16.55 5.16 -28.20
C LYS A 300 -15.53 4.52 -29.14
N GLY A 301 -15.52 3.20 -29.16
CA GLY A 301 -14.62 2.45 -30.04
C GLY A 301 -13.17 2.40 -29.59
N PHE A 302 -12.85 2.71 -28.32
CA PHE A 302 -11.47 2.60 -27.81
C PHE A 302 -10.85 1.20 -28.00
N ALA A 303 -11.68 0.18 -28.19
CA ALA A 303 -11.30 -1.21 -28.43
C ALA A 303 -11.63 -1.73 -29.85
N ASP A 304 -11.97 -0.85 -30.81
CA ASP A 304 -12.43 -1.26 -32.15
C ASP A 304 -11.34 -1.92 -33.00
N THR A 305 -10.09 -1.52 -32.79
CA THR A 305 -8.93 -2.08 -33.46
C THR A 305 -7.88 -2.48 -32.43
N HIS A 306 -7.00 -3.41 -32.80
CA HIS A 306 -5.90 -3.82 -31.93
C HIS A 306 -4.98 -2.63 -31.56
N GLN A 307 -4.69 -1.77 -32.54
CA GLN A 307 -3.83 -0.61 -32.34
C GLN A 307 -4.43 0.36 -31.33
N ARG A 308 -5.72 0.72 -31.50
CA ARG A 308 -6.40 1.65 -30.59
C ARG A 308 -6.53 1.05 -29.19
N TYR A 309 -6.87 -0.24 -29.10
CA TYR A 309 -6.91 -0.95 -27.83
C TYR A 309 -5.58 -0.89 -27.05
N ALA A 310 -4.46 -1.07 -27.75
CA ALA A 310 -3.12 -1.04 -27.16
C ALA A 310 -2.69 0.34 -26.64
N GLU A 311 -3.30 1.43 -27.13
CA GLU A 311 -3.05 2.79 -26.62
C GLU A 311 -3.60 2.95 -25.19
N TYR A 312 -4.73 2.32 -24.90
CA TYR A 312 -5.43 2.42 -23.61
C TYR A 312 -5.06 1.28 -22.63
N VAL A 313 -4.96 0.04 -23.11
CA VAL A 313 -4.76 -1.13 -22.25
C VAL A 313 -3.27 -1.49 -22.21
N LYS A 314 -2.62 -1.07 -21.12
CA LYS A 314 -1.21 -1.35 -20.83
C LYS A 314 -1.09 -2.31 -19.67
N THR A 315 -0.16 -3.26 -19.75
CA THR A 315 0.10 -4.23 -18.68
C THR A 315 1.60 -4.40 -18.44
N SER A 316 1.98 -4.53 -17.17
CA SER A 316 3.36 -4.78 -16.79
C SER A 316 3.82 -6.17 -17.24
N GLU A 317 4.90 -6.24 -18.03
CA GLU A 317 5.53 -7.51 -18.38
C GLU A 317 6.04 -8.25 -17.12
N ALA A 318 6.57 -7.52 -16.13
CA ALA A 318 7.04 -8.10 -14.89
C ALA A 318 5.90 -8.78 -14.10
N VAL A 319 4.72 -8.15 -14.05
CA VAL A 319 3.54 -8.74 -13.39
C VAL A 319 3.04 -9.94 -14.19
N ARG A 320 2.98 -9.85 -15.52
CA ARG A 320 2.59 -10.99 -16.37
C ARG A 320 3.50 -12.19 -16.12
N ARG A 321 4.81 -11.99 -16.17
CA ARG A 321 5.82 -13.00 -15.87
C ARG A 321 5.68 -13.55 -14.44
N PHE A 322 5.35 -12.68 -13.48
CA PHE A 322 5.09 -13.10 -12.11
C PHE A 322 3.90 -14.07 -12.00
N TYR A 323 2.83 -13.89 -12.79
CA TYR A 323 1.69 -14.82 -12.75
C TYR A 323 1.91 -16.08 -13.61
N GLU A 324 2.58 -15.96 -14.76
CA GLU A 324 2.85 -17.07 -15.69
C GLU A 324 3.87 -18.09 -15.16
N LEU A 325 4.82 -17.65 -14.32
CA LEU A 325 5.81 -18.57 -13.76
C LEU A 325 5.17 -19.46 -12.68
N PRO A 326 5.44 -20.78 -12.68
CA PRO A 326 5.04 -21.65 -11.58
C PRO A 326 5.67 -21.15 -10.26
N PRO A 327 5.01 -21.29 -9.10
CA PRO A 327 5.50 -20.80 -7.80
C PRO A 327 6.95 -21.17 -7.49
N GLN A 328 7.39 -22.35 -7.95
CA GLN A 328 8.76 -22.87 -7.80
C GLN A 328 9.80 -22.05 -8.57
N LYS A 329 9.40 -21.31 -9.62
CA LYS A 329 10.23 -20.41 -10.43
C LYS A 329 10.09 -18.93 -10.05
N LEU A 330 9.16 -18.58 -9.16
CA LEU A 330 8.89 -17.21 -8.70
C LEU A 330 9.63 -16.81 -7.45
N LEU A 331 9.91 -17.80 -6.61
CA LEU A 331 11.09 -17.69 -5.79
C LEU A 331 12.23 -17.51 -6.79
N PRO A 332 13.11 -16.49 -6.68
CA PRO A 332 14.45 -16.76 -7.18
C PRO A 332 14.77 -18.12 -6.60
N ALA A 333 15.24 -19.08 -7.41
CA ALA A 333 15.98 -20.19 -6.85
C ALA A 333 16.88 -19.49 -5.83
N TRP A 334 16.55 -19.64 -4.53
CA TRP A 334 17.34 -19.07 -3.45
C TRP A 334 18.69 -19.59 -3.84
N ASP A 335 19.59 -18.71 -4.28
CA ASP A 335 20.65 -19.18 -5.16
C ASP A 335 21.37 -20.26 -4.36
N ALA A 336 21.14 -21.52 -4.73
CA ALA A 336 21.56 -22.64 -3.89
C ALA A 336 23.08 -22.70 -3.93
N THR A 337 23.65 -22.00 -4.91
CA THR A 337 25.06 -21.72 -5.13
C THR A 337 25.54 -20.44 -4.44
N ALA A 338 24.65 -19.55 -3.97
CA ALA A 338 25.05 -18.37 -3.22
C ALA A 338 25.62 -18.79 -1.85
N PRO A 339 26.81 -18.31 -1.51
CA PRO A 339 27.49 -18.74 -0.30
C PRO A 339 26.74 -18.26 0.94
N ARG A 340 26.80 -19.05 2.01
CA ARG A 340 26.24 -18.67 3.31
C ARG A 340 27.21 -17.75 4.05
N CYS A 341 26.65 -16.75 4.73
CA CYS A 341 27.41 -15.90 5.64
C CYS A 341 27.58 -16.59 7.01
N ALA A 342 28.37 -15.99 7.89
CA ALA A 342 28.60 -16.51 9.25
C ALA A 342 27.32 -16.54 10.11
N CYS A 343 26.26 -15.81 9.73
CA CYS A 343 24.94 -15.90 10.37
C CYS A 343 24.10 -17.08 9.85
N GLY A 344 24.60 -17.89 8.91
CA GLY A 344 23.88 -19.01 8.28
C GLY A 344 22.91 -18.60 7.15
N LEU A 345 22.78 -17.31 6.87
CA LEU A 345 21.92 -16.75 5.82
C LEU A 345 22.63 -16.73 4.46
N CYS A 346 21.89 -16.87 3.35
CA CYS A 346 22.45 -16.69 2.01
C CYS A 346 22.94 -15.24 1.82
N CYS A 347 24.15 -15.09 1.29
CA CYS A 347 24.72 -13.78 1.00
C CYS A 347 23.98 -13.09 -0.16
N ARG A 348 23.99 -11.76 -0.16
CA ARG A 348 23.48 -10.94 -1.26
C ARG A 348 24.63 -10.57 -2.21
N LYS A 349 24.43 -10.77 -3.51
CA LYS A 349 25.38 -10.39 -4.58
C LYS A 349 25.34 -8.89 -4.84
N TYR A 350 26.51 -8.30 -5.07
CA TYR A 350 26.73 -6.90 -5.40
C TYR A 350 27.77 -6.79 -6.51
N THR A 351 27.76 -5.67 -7.23
CA THR A 351 28.77 -5.32 -8.24
C THR A 351 29.55 -4.11 -7.73
N VAL A 352 30.88 -4.14 -7.82
CA VAL A 352 31.72 -2.98 -7.46
C VAL A 352 31.46 -1.87 -8.46
N ARG A 353 30.95 -0.74 -7.98
CA ARG A 353 30.68 0.46 -8.81
C ARG A 353 31.74 1.55 -8.67
N LYS A 354 32.63 1.45 -7.67
CA LYS A 354 33.69 2.42 -7.44
C LYS A 354 34.79 2.23 -8.48
N ALA A 355 35.25 3.33 -9.09
CA ALA A 355 36.36 3.33 -10.03
C ALA A 355 37.62 2.71 -9.40
N GLY A 356 38.30 1.86 -10.15
CA GLY A 356 39.51 1.15 -9.74
C GLY A 356 39.60 -0.26 -10.35
N PRO A 357 40.65 -1.04 -9.99
CA PRO A 357 40.96 -2.33 -10.60
C PRO A 357 39.87 -3.40 -10.48
N ASN A 358 38.91 -3.19 -9.58
CA ASN A 358 37.84 -4.13 -9.27
C ASN A 358 36.47 -3.68 -9.78
N ILE A 359 36.37 -2.56 -10.50
CA ILE A 359 35.09 -2.09 -11.04
C ILE A 359 34.45 -3.17 -11.92
N GLY A 360 33.15 -3.36 -11.79
CA GLY A 360 32.41 -4.40 -12.51
C GLY A 360 32.54 -5.81 -11.90
N ARG A 361 33.49 -6.07 -11.00
CA ARG A 361 33.59 -7.37 -10.32
C ARG A 361 32.41 -7.60 -9.38
N HIS A 362 32.03 -8.86 -9.22
CA HIS A 362 30.93 -9.27 -8.35
C HIS A 362 31.41 -9.86 -7.03
N PHE A 363 30.70 -9.53 -5.94
CA PHE A 363 30.98 -10.04 -4.60
C PHE A 363 29.69 -10.29 -3.81
N PHE A 364 29.78 -11.12 -2.78
CA PHE A 364 28.68 -11.52 -1.90
C PHE A 364 28.92 -11.01 -0.48
N THR A 365 27.90 -10.42 0.16
CA THR A 365 27.99 -10.00 1.59
C THR A 365 26.77 -10.39 2.40
N CYS A 366 26.88 -10.28 3.73
CA CYS A 366 25.75 -10.49 4.64
C CYS A 366 24.54 -9.62 4.27
N ARG A 367 23.35 -10.24 4.28
CA ARG A 367 22.10 -9.59 3.88
C ARG A 367 21.48 -8.69 4.96
N LYS A 368 21.88 -8.86 6.23
CA LYS A 368 21.39 -8.02 7.33
C LYS A 368 21.69 -6.54 7.03
N PRO A 369 20.82 -5.59 7.45
CA PRO A 369 21.09 -4.16 7.29
C PRO A 369 22.45 -3.74 7.87
N HIS A 370 23.07 -2.69 7.32
CA HIS A 370 24.41 -2.24 7.77
C HIS A 370 24.41 -1.71 9.22
N ASP A 371 23.26 -1.24 9.68
CA ASP A 371 22.95 -0.73 11.02
C ASP A 371 22.49 -1.81 12.01
N ASP A 372 22.34 -3.06 11.55
CA ASP A 372 22.04 -4.20 12.41
C ASP A 372 23.31 -4.64 13.16
N ALA A 373 23.32 -4.48 14.48
CA ALA A 373 24.43 -4.87 15.36
C ALA A 373 24.80 -6.36 15.27
N SER A 374 23.91 -7.20 14.75
CA SER A 374 24.12 -8.64 14.56
C SER A 374 24.58 -9.01 13.14
N ARG A 375 24.95 -8.03 12.30
CA ARG A 375 25.48 -8.24 10.95
C ARG A 375 26.92 -8.77 11.01
N CYS A 376 27.15 -9.96 10.48
CA CYS A 376 28.51 -10.47 10.29
C CYS A 376 29.25 -9.78 9.14
N SER A 377 30.58 -9.84 9.19
CA SER A 377 31.50 -9.24 8.21
C SER A 377 31.78 -10.10 6.97
N THR A 378 30.95 -11.11 6.66
CA THR A 378 31.17 -11.97 5.48
C THR A 378 31.25 -11.16 4.19
N PHE A 379 32.31 -11.41 3.43
CA PHE A 379 32.59 -10.88 2.10
C PHE A 379 33.26 -11.97 1.26
N ILE A 380 32.71 -12.30 0.08
CA ILE A 380 33.21 -13.37 -0.79
C ILE A 380 33.20 -12.89 -2.24
N TRP A 381 34.33 -12.99 -2.95
CA TRP A 381 34.34 -12.71 -4.38
C TRP A 381 33.63 -13.83 -5.15
N GLU A 382 32.84 -13.50 -6.16
CA GLU A 382 32.18 -14.51 -6.99
C GLU A 382 33.19 -15.43 -7.69
N SER A 383 34.35 -14.91 -8.09
CA SER A 383 35.44 -15.70 -8.67
C SER A 383 35.97 -16.80 -7.75
N ALA A 384 35.77 -16.70 -6.44
CA ALA A 384 36.17 -17.73 -5.49
C ALA A 384 35.21 -18.93 -5.45
N LEU A 385 34.01 -18.83 -6.04
CA LEU A 385 32.99 -19.88 -6.06
C LEU A 385 33.13 -20.83 -7.26
N TRP A 386 33.83 -20.40 -8.31
CA TRP A 386 33.97 -21.12 -9.58
C TRP A 386 35.41 -21.55 -9.89
N ALA A 387 36.25 -21.68 -8.86
CA ALA A 387 37.64 -22.11 -9.01
C ALA A 387 37.71 -23.61 -9.37
N GLY A 388 37.52 -23.89 -10.65
CA GLY A 388 37.72 -25.18 -11.31
C GLY A 388 38.37 -24.96 -12.68
N GLY A 389 39.67 -24.64 -12.67
CA GLY A 389 40.60 -24.69 -13.82
C GLY A 389 41.23 -23.36 -14.26
N PRO A 390 42.48 -23.31 -14.77
CA PRO A 390 43.68 -24.14 -14.50
C PRO A 390 44.83 -23.34 -13.82
N GLU A 391 45.76 -24.08 -13.18
CA GLU A 391 47.09 -23.68 -12.64
C GLU A 391 47.19 -22.74 -11.42
N GLU A 392 46.99 -23.30 -10.22
CA GLU A 392 48.04 -23.50 -9.19
C GLU A 392 47.39 -24.20 -7.98
N GLU A 393 47.80 -25.45 -7.70
CA GLU A 393 47.29 -26.20 -6.55
C GLU A 393 47.60 -25.47 -5.24
N VAL A 394 46.57 -24.94 -4.58
CA VAL A 394 46.71 -24.38 -3.22
C VAL A 394 47.12 -25.51 -2.28
N PRO A 395 48.32 -25.48 -1.67
CA PRO A 395 48.80 -26.57 -0.84
C PRO A 395 47.87 -26.78 0.35
N ARG A 396 47.59 -28.04 0.70
CA ARG A 396 46.80 -28.36 1.90
C ARG A 396 47.67 -28.33 3.15
N CYS A 397 47.11 -27.87 4.28
CA CYS A 397 47.78 -28.03 5.57
C CYS A 397 47.81 -29.50 5.99
N ASN A 398 48.67 -29.84 6.93
CA ASN A 398 48.62 -31.12 7.67
C ASN A 398 47.28 -31.38 8.39
N CYS A 399 46.40 -30.38 8.53
CA CYS A 399 45.03 -30.58 9.01
C CYS A 399 43.99 -30.87 7.91
N GLY A 400 44.44 -31.11 6.66
CA GLY A 400 43.60 -31.49 5.51
C GLY A 400 42.90 -30.34 4.78
N VAL A 401 42.93 -29.12 5.35
CA VAL A 401 42.26 -27.92 4.81
C VAL A 401 43.21 -27.14 3.90
N PRO A 402 42.74 -26.51 2.79
CA PRO A 402 43.57 -25.65 1.95
C PRO A 402 44.25 -24.52 2.73
N CYS A 403 45.52 -24.25 2.43
CA CYS A 403 46.26 -23.17 3.08
C CYS A 403 45.72 -21.79 2.68
N ARG A 404 45.90 -20.82 3.58
CA ARG A 404 45.70 -19.40 3.31
C ARG A 404 47.05 -18.76 2.98
N ILE A 405 47.09 -17.87 2.00
CA ILE A 405 48.29 -17.08 1.69
C ILE A 405 48.39 -15.87 2.64
N TYR A 406 49.59 -15.65 3.16
CA TYR A 406 49.97 -14.56 4.05
C TYR A 406 51.17 -13.82 3.45
N ARG A 407 51.36 -12.55 3.86
CA ARG A 407 52.50 -11.73 3.43
C ARG A 407 53.33 -11.35 4.66
N VAL A 408 54.65 -11.50 4.58
CA VAL A 408 55.56 -11.17 5.69
C VAL A 408 55.51 -9.67 5.94
N LYS A 409 55.11 -9.28 7.15
CA LYS A 409 55.05 -7.87 7.59
C LYS A 409 56.22 -7.45 8.48
N LYS A 410 57.07 -8.39 8.90
CA LYS A 410 58.25 -8.11 9.71
C LYS A 410 59.37 -7.60 8.82
N GLU A 411 59.92 -6.43 9.14
CA GLU A 411 61.04 -5.84 8.39
C GLU A 411 62.26 -6.77 8.41
N GLY A 412 62.89 -6.94 7.25
CA GLY A 412 63.99 -7.88 7.01
C GLY A 412 64.01 -8.38 5.56
N ARG A 413 64.96 -9.27 5.22
CA ARG A 413 65.18 -9.77 3.83
C ARG A 413 63.94 -10.37 3.14
N ASN A 414 62.95 -10.84 3.90
CA ASN A 414 61.74 -11.46 3.36
C ASN A 414 60.50 -10.54 3.48
N TYR A 415 60.65 -9.27 3.89
CA TYR A 415 59.54 -8.33 4.00
C TYR A 415 58.81 -8.24 2.65
N GLY A 416 57.48 -8.42 2.68
CA GLY A 416 56.67 -8.41 1.47
C GLY A 416 56.60 -9.74 0.69
N ARG A 417 57.39 -10.77 1.03
CA ARG A 417 57.23 -12.11 0.40
C ARG A 417 55.97 -12.81 0.91
N SER A 418 55.38 -13.64 0.06
CA SER A 418 54.15 -14.38 0.36
C SER A 418 54.43 -15.83 0.75
N PHE A 419 53.67 -16.36 1.71
CA PHE A 419 53.76 -17.76 2.13
C PHE A 419 52.38 -18.34 2.44
N TYR A 420 52.20 -19.63 2.21
CA TYR A 420 51.04 -20.41 2.60
C TYR A 420 51.15 -20.84 4.06
N GLY A 421 50.07 -20.67 4.82
CA GLY A 421 49.96 -21.15 6.20
C GLY A 421 48.56 -21.60 6.58
N CYS A 422 48.41 -22.18 7.78
CA CYS A 422 47.11 -22.65 8.27
C CYS A 422 46.08 -21.50 8.33
N HIS A 423 44.83 -21.80 7.96
CA HIS A 423 43.70 -20.87 8.03
C HIS A 423 43.24 -20.59 9.48
N LYS A 424 43.51 -21.51 10.42
CA LYS A 424 43.12 -21.39 11.83
C LYS A 424 43.88 -20.25 12.52
N ARG A 425 43.25 -19.64 13.53
CA ARG A 425 43.81 -18.50 14.28
C ARG A 425 45.03 -18.94 15.10
N GLN A 426 45.90 -17.99 15.45
CA GLN A 426 47.18 -18.29 16.10
C GLN A 426 47.04 -18.79 17.54
N ASP A 427 45.92 -18.45 18.17
CA ASP A 427 45.48 -18.86 19.51
C ASP A 427 44.67 -20.18 19.50
N ASP A 428 44.41 -20.77 18.34
CA ASP A 428 43.70 -22.05 18.23
C ASP A 428 44.66 -23.22 18.51
N ALA A 429 44.44 -23.95 19.60
CA ALA A 429 45.24 -25.11 20.01
C ALA A 429 45.31 -26.22 18.94
N SER A 430 44.36 -26.26 18.00
CA SER A 430 44.29 -27.22 16.90
C SER A 430 44.92 -26.72 15.58
N ARG A 431 45.65 -25.60 15.63
CA ARG A 431 46.37 -25.03 14.48
C ARG A 431 47.60 -25.87 14.12
N CYS A 432 47.62 -26.40 12.91
CA CYS A 432 48.79 -27.05 12.33
C CYS A 432 49.88 -26.02 11.98
N LYS A 433 51.14 -26.46 12.00
CA LYS A 433 52.32 -25.64 11.70
C LYS A 433 52.67 -25.57 10.20
N ALA A 434 51.70 -25.70 9.28
CA ALA A 434 52.04 -25.62 7.85
C ALA A 434 52.59 -24.24 7.49
N PHE A 435 53.69 -24.29 6.74
CA PHE A 435 54.39 -23.14 6.20
C PHE A 435 55.08 -23.56 4.89
N LEU A 436 54.73 -22.90 3.79
CA LEU A 436 55.36 -23.09 2.48
C LEU A 436 55.48 -21.73 1.82
N TRP A 437 56.65 -21.36 1.30
CA TRP A 437 56.76 -20.12 0.52
C TRP A 437 55.90 -20.22 -0.74
N ALA A 438 55.14 -19.16 -1.04
CA ALA A 438 54.49 -19.07 -2.34
C ALA A 438 55.58 -18.78 -3.38
N LYS A 439 55.48 -19.37 -4.58
CA LYS A 439 56.39 -19.02 -5.67
C LYS A 439 56.29 -17.51 -5.91
N ASP A 440 57.43 -16.85 -6.08
CA ASP A 440 57.46 -15.43 -6.37
C ASP A 440 56.82 -15.25 -7.76
N VAL A 441 55.67 -14.57 -7.81
CA VAL A 441 55.03 -14.17 -9.06
C VAL A 441 55.81 -12.95 -9.54
N GLU A 442 56.70 -13.12 -10.52
CA GLU A 442 57.36 -12.00 -11.20
C GLU A 442 56.33 -11.09 -11.90
#